data_AF-A0A0B4F5C8-F1
#
_entry.id   AF-A0A0B4F5C8-F1
#
_cell.length_a   1.000
_cell.length_b   1.000
_cell.length_c   1.000
_cell.angle_alpha   90.00
_cell.angle_beta   90.00
_cell.angle_gamma   90.00
#
_symmetry.space_group_name_H-M   'P 1'
#
loop_
_entity.id
_entity.type
_entity.pdbx_description
1 polymer ?
#
loop_
_entity_poly.entity_id
_entity_poly.type
_entity_poly.pdbx_seq_one_letter_code
_entity_poly.pdbx_strand_id
1 'polypeptide(L)'
;MLALSLLLSAVGVNAILGGEVAGVLVSDKEFFCANDCAYKDVFFEQGGKWCTRNDTTAIVNSEGLAHPRYPHACAGSRVPEGWQERALKNGEEPKQCYVYEPTEPFDYFCIADKNPGGNAKNVQWSEIEKKLASASSTDSASQEGEQGAAEKSKPASPEKLKQCNDLREKNFWECWNNFKDDFQKCVDDAQQVWADCRRGE
;
A
#
# COMPACT_ATOMS: atom_id res chain seq x y z
N MET A 1 14.71 -17.25 -41.75
CA MET A 1 14.49 -16.09 -40.87
C MET A 1 13.07 -15.59 -41.08
N LEU A 2 12.31 -15.43 -39.99
CA LEU A 2 11.02 -14.74 -39.80
C LEU A 2 10.33 -15.48 -38.65
N ALA A 3 9.86 -14.90 -37.57
CA ALA A 3 10.08 -13.63 -36.92
C ALA A 3 9.52 -13.87 -35.51
N LEU A 4 10.33 -13.54 -34.52
CA LEU A 4 10.07 -13.60 -33.09
C LEU A 4 8.69 -13.00 -32.77
N SER A 5 7.66 -13.84 -32.70
CA SER A 5 6.29 -13.42 -32.34
C SER A 5 6.06 -13.74 -30.87
N LEU A 6 6.77 -13.03 -30.01
CA LEU A 6 6.53 -12.99 -28.56
C LEU A 6 6.38 -11.52 -28.15
N LEU A 7 5.34 -10.86 -28.68
CA LEU A 7 4.81 -9.67 -28.06
C LEU A 7 3.66 -10.12 -27.15
N LEU A 8 4.02 -10.65 -25.98
CA LEU A 8 3.11 -10.71 -24.84
C LEU A 8 2.95 -9.28 -24.33
N SER A 9 2.13 -8.50 -25.01
CA SER A 9 1.56 -7.27 -24.47
C SER A 9 0.56 -7.66 -23.38
N ALA A 10 1.06 -8.00 -22.19
CA ALA A 10 0.24 -8.16 -21.00
C ALA A 10 0.34 -6.88 -20.15
N VAL A 11 -0.15 -5.76 -20.69
CA VAL A 11 -0.56 -4.63 -19.87
C VAL A 11 -2.05 -4.82 -19.62
N GLY A 12 -2.40 -5.69 -18.67
CA GLY A 12 -3.80 -6.04 -18.42
C GLY A 12 -4.08 -7.12 -17.38
N VAL A 13 -3.06 -7.66 -16.71
CA VAL A 13 -3.27 -8.58 -15.59
C VAL A 13 -3.08 -7.79 -14.29
N ASN A 14 -4.13 -7.69 -13.49
CA ASN A 14 -4.00 -7.18 -12.14
C ASN A 14 -3.20 -8.21 -11.33
N ALA A 15 -1.94 -7.89 -11.03
CA ALA A 15 -1.02 -8.78 -10.34
C ALA A 15 -0.94 -8.53 -8.83
N ILE A 16 -1.85 -7.71 -8.30
CA ILE A 16 -1.92 -7.42 -6.87
C ILE A 16 -2.38 -8.68 -6.14
N LEU A 17 -1.49 -9.24 -5.31
CA LEU A 17 -1.76 -10.44 -4.50
C LEU A 17 -2.38 -10.11 -3.15
N GLY A 18 -2.28 -8.86 -2.70
CA GLY A 18 -2.87 -8.39 -1.46
C GLY A 18 -2.79 -6.89 -1.27
N GLY A 19 -3.39 -6.41 -0.19
CA GLY A 19 -3.40 -5.01 0.25
C GLY A 19 -3.29 -4.90 1.76
N GLU A 20 -3.04 -3.67 2.24
CA GLU A 20 -3.01 -3.31 3.67
C GLU A 20 -1.77 -3.80 4.46
N VAL A 21 -0.59 -3.86 3.85
CA VAL A 21 0.67 -4.13 4.57
C VAL A 21 1.39 -2.81 4.89
N ALA A 22 1.55 -2.50 6.18
CA ALA A 22 2.35 -1.38 6.66
C ALA A 22 3.82 -1.78 6.82
N GLY A 23 4.05 -2.89 7.51
CA GLY A 23 5.35 -3.50 7.73
C GLY A 23 5.24 -5.00 7.87
N VAL A 24 6.39 -5.67 7.93
CA VAL A 24 6.48 -7.11 7.96
C VAL A 24 7.47 -7.54 9.03
N LEU A 25 6.99 -8.40 9.94
CA LEU A 25 7.83 -9.13 10.87
C LEU A 25 8.37 -10.37 10.14
N VAL A 26 9.67 -10.40 9.90
CA VAL A 26 10.35 -11.55 9.29
C VAL A 26 10.57 -12.63 10.36
N SER A 27 10.93 -12.19 11.57
CA SER A 27 11.06 -13.01 12.77
C SER A 27 10.83 -12.14 14.00
N ASP A 28 10.96 -12.71 15.20
CA ASP A 28 10.88 -11.96 16.46
C ASP A 28 11.96 -10.87 16.58
N LYS A 29 13.00 -10.92 15.75
CA LYS A 29 14.15 -10.00 15.77
C LYS A 29 14.35 -9.21 14.50
N GLU A 30 13.54 -9.43 13.48
CA GLU A 30 13.74 -8.82 12.17
C GLU A 30 12.43 -8.26 11.66
N PHE A 31 12.46 -6.99 11.27
CA PHE A 31 11.30 -6.29 10.77
C PHE A 31 11.70 -5.32 9.65
N PHE A 32 10.76 -5.04 8.75
CA PHE A 32 10.92 -3.97 7.77
C PHE A 32 9.60 -3.24 7.49
N CYS A 33 9.70 -1.98 7.10
CA CYS A 33 8.55 -1.24 6.56
C CYS A 33 8.33 -1.56 5.09
N ALA A 34 7.10 -1.89 4.75
CA ALA A 34 6.67 -2.24 3.40
C ALA A 34 6.43 -0.97 2.57
N ASN A 35 7.47 -0.16 2.34
CA ASN A 35 7.35 1.17 1.70
C ASN A 35 8.20 1.27 0.41
N ASP A 36 7.57 0.92 -0.73
CA ASP A 36 8.17 0.94 -2.07
C ASP A 36 9.49 0.15 -2.11
N CYS A 37 9.48 -1.08 -1.60
CA CYS A 37 10.69 -1.89 -1.50
C CYS A 37 10.42 -3.36 -1.79
N ALA A 38 11.46 -4.09 -2.19
CA ALA A 38 11.41 -5.52 -2.40
C ALA A 38 12.11 -6.28 -1.28
N TYR A 39 11.52 -7.38 -0.85
CA TYR A 39 12.14 -8.35 0.06
C TYR A 39 11.94 -9.75 -0.52
N LYS A 40 13.05 -10.45 -0.78
CA LYS A 40 13.07 -11.69 -1.58
C LYS A 40 12.38 -11.46 -2.95
N ASP A 41 11.42 -12.29 -3.30
CA ASP A 41 10.69 -12.25 -4.57
C ASP A 41 9.37 -11.47 -4.48
N VAL A 42 9.21 -10.60 -3.48
CA VAL A 42 7.99 -9.80 -3.26
C VAL A 42 8.32 -8.32 -3.31
N PHE A 43 7.51 -7.56 -4.04
CA PHE A 43 7.53 -6.10 -4.03
C PHE A 43 6.36 -5.56 -3.23
N PHE A 44 6.65 -4.59 -2.35
CA PHE A 44 5.68 -3.91 -1.50
C PHE A 44 5.54 -2.44 -1.93
N GLU A 45 4.36 -2.08 -2.43
CA GLU A 45 4.03 -0.71 -2.76
C GLU A 45 3.93 0.17 -1.51
N GLN A 46 4.20 1.46 -1.70
CA GLN A 46 3.92 2.47 -0.68
C GLN A 46 2.46 2.38 -0.18
N GLY A 47 1.48 2.15 -1.07
CA GLY A 47 0.06 2.04 -0.70
C GLY A 47 -0.31 0.80 0.13
N GLY A 48 0.64 -0.09 0.41
CA GLY A 48 0.46 -1.32 1.19
C GLY A 48 -0.04 -2.51 0.37
N LYS A 49 -0.21 -2.33 -0.94
CA LYS A 49 -0.37 -3.43 -1.89
C LYS A 49 0.96 -4.13 -2.13
N TRP A 50 0.90 -5.36 -2.60
CA TRP A 50 2.10 -6.12 -2.93
C TRP A 50 1.82 -7.18 -3.99
N CYS A 51 2.88 -7.59 -4.66
CA CYS A 51 2.89 -8.55 -5.77
C CYS A 51 4.23 -9.28 -5.83
N THR A 52 4.38 -10.23 -6.75
CA THR A 52 5.70 -10.82 -6.99
C THR A 52 6.63 -9.78 -7.61
N ARG A 53 7.93 -9.98 -7.45
CA ARG A 53 8.96 -9.10 -8.04
C ARG A 53 8.86 -9.04 -9.57
N ASN A 54 8.48 -10.15 -10.21
CA ASN A 54 8.29 -10.20 -11.66
C ASN A 54 7.11 -9.37 -12.14
N ASP A 55 6.13 -9.11 -11.28
CA ASP A 55 4.94 -8.30 -11.57
C ASP A 55 5.14 -6.82 -11.22
N THR A 56 6.36 -6.42 -10.88
CA THR A 56 6.70 -5.03 -10.59
C THR A 56 6.85 -4.25 -11.90
N THR A 57 6.32 -3.03 -11.90
CA THR A 57 6.31 -2.09 -13.01
C THR A 57 6.96 -0.77 -12.58
N ALA A 58 7.46 -0.01 -13.54
CA ALA A 58 7.89 1.36 -13.33
C ALA A 58 6.72 2.32 -13.49
N ILE A 59 6.65 3.33 -12.62
CA ILE A 59 5.78 4.49 -12.75
C ILE A 59 6.57 5.60 -13.46
N VAL A 60 6.11 6.02 -14.63
CA VAL A 60 6.76 7.06 -15.43
C VAL A 60 5.81 8.15 -15.90
N ASN A 61 6.32 9.34 -16.16
CA ASN A 61 5.56 10.41 -16.79
C ASN A 61 5.47 10.21 -18.32
N SER A 62 4.87 11.16 -19.04
CA SER A 62 4.77 11.14 -20.51
C SER A 62 6.12 11.17 -21.23
N GLU A 63 7.17 11.67 -20.58
CA GLU A 63 8.54 11.71 -21.09
C GLU A 63 9.33 10.43 -20.78
N GLY A 64 8.73 9.49 -20.03
CA GLY A 64 9.37 8.25 -19.61
C GLY A 64 10.29 8.37 -18.40
N LEU A 65 10.29 9.52 -17.71
CA LEU A 65 11.03 9.74 -16.47
C LEU A 65 10.33 9.07 -15.30
N ALA A 66 11.10 8.40 -14.44
CA ALA A 66 10.60 7.69 -13.27
C ALA A 66 10.01 8.64 -12.22
N HIS A 67 8.99 8.17 -11.51
CA HIS A 67 8.41 8.93 -10.41
C HIS A 67 9.43 9.14 -9.29
N PRO A 68 9.66 10.39 -8.83
CA PRO A 68 10.85 10.73 -8.04
C PRO A 68 10.86 10.21 -6.61
N ARG A 69 9.70 9.76 -6.08
CA ARG A 69 9.59 9.23 -4.70
C ARG A 69 9.28 7.74 -4.66
N TYR A 70 8.24 7.33 -5.38
CA TYR A 70 7.81 5.93 -5.53
C TYR A 70 7.85 5.52 -7.01
N PRO A 71 9.02 5.12 -7.53
CA PRO A 71 9.18 4.81 -8.96
C PRO A 71 8.55 3.49 -9.39
N HIS A 72 7.99 2.68 -8.47
CA HIS A 72 7.50 1.34 -8.78
C HIS A 72 6.07 1.10 -8.30
N ALA A 73 5.36 0.21 -9.01
CA ALA A 73 4.02 -0.27 -8.66
C ALA A 73 3.87 -1.75 -9.08
N CYS A 74 2.93 -2.48 -8.49
CA CYS A 74 2.47 -3.75 -9.04
C CYS A 74 1.69 -3.51 -10.32
N ALA A 75 1.77 -4.43 -11.29
CA ALA A 75 1.00 -4.32 -12.52
C ALA A 75 -0.51 -4.24 -12.23
N GLY A 76 -1.17 -3.22 -12.80
CA GLY A 76 -2.59 -2.96 -12.61
C GLY A 76 -2.93 -2.14 -11.37
N SER A 77 -1.93 -1.52 -10.73
CA SER A 77 -2.17 -0.57 -9.66
C SER A 77 -2.73 0.75 -10.18
N ARG A 78 -3.24 1.56 -9.25
CA ARG A 78 -3.66 2.91 -9.57
C ARG A 78 -2.45 3.82 -9.47
N VAL A 79 -2.00 4.34 -10.59
CA VAL A 79 -0.96 5.37 -10.63
C VAL A 79 -1.56 6.79 -10.52
N PRO A 80 -0.79 7.78 -10.05
CA PRO A 80 -1.26 9.16 -9.98
C PRO A 80 -1.60 9.73 -11.37
N GLU A 81 -2.46 10.75 -11.41
CA GLU A 81 -2.81 11.43 -12.67
C GLU A 81 -1.56 11.99 -13.36
N GLY A 82 -1.46 11.81 -14.68
CA GLY A 82 -0.29 12.20 -15.47
C GLY A 82 0.87 11.20 -15.45
N TRP A 83 0.73 10.09 -14.72
CA TRP A 83 1.68 8.98 -14.69
C TRP A 83 1.09 7.74 -15.34
N GLN A 84 1.97 6.83 -15.77
CA GLN A 84 1.62 5.56 -16.39
C GLN A 84 2.54 4.44 -15.90
N GLU A 85 2.00 3.23 -15.87
CA GLU A 85 2.77 2.01 -15.63
C GLU A 85 3.47 1.56 -16.93
N ARG A 86 4.66 1.00 -16.78
CA ARG A 86 5.30 0.21 -17.83
C ARG A 86 6.14 -0.90 -17.22
N ALA A 87 6.43 -1.93 -18.00
CA ALA A 87 7.40 -2.93 -17.59
C ALA A 87 8.76 -2.30 -17.22
N LEU A 88 9.43 -2.88 -16.23
CA LEU A 88 10.80 -2.53 -15.87
C LEU A 88 11.73 -2.77 -17.06
N LYS A 89 12.68 -1.86 -17.27
CA LYS A 89 13.80 -2.06 -18.20
C LYS A 89 14.97 -2.69 -17.48
N ASN A 90 15.91 -3.26 -18.25
CA ASN A 90 17.14 -3.82 -17.68
C ASN A 90 17.86 -2.80 -16.78
N GLY A 91 18.09 -3.19 -15.53
CA GLY A 91 18.74 -2.35 -14.51
C GLY A 91 17.78 -1.49 -13.69
N GLU A 92 16.49 -1.44 -14.02
CA GLU A 92 15.46 -0.87 -13.15
C GLU A 92 14.99 -1.94 -12.18
N GLU A 93 15.28 -1.74 -10.90
CA GLU A 93 14.90 -2.67 -9.84
C GLU A 93 14.39 -1.89 -8.63
N PRO A 94 13.36 -2.39 -7.93
CA PRO A 94 12.97 -1.82 -6.66
C PRO A 94 14.12 -1.92 -5.64
N LYS A 95 14.25 -0.87 -4.82
CA LYS A 95 15.18 -0.87 -3.69
C LYS A 95 14.87 -2.05 -2.77
N GLN A 96 15.89 -2.64 -2.17
CA GLN A 96 15.68 -3.69 -1.17
C GLN A 96 15.11 -3.08 0.12
N CYS A 97 14.20 -3.78 0.77
CA CYS A 97 13.67 -3.36 2.07
C CYS A 97 14.80 -3.35 3.10
N TYR A 98 14.85 -2.28 3.91
CA TYR A 98 15.79 -2.19 5.01
C TYR A 98 15.25 -3.02 6.18
N VAL A 99 15.91 -4.16 6.44
CA VAL A 99 15.59 -5.03 7.57
C VAL A 99 16.39 -4.55 8.77
N TYR A 100 15.70 -4.33 9.88
CA TYR A 100 16.31 -3.88 11.13
C TYR A 100 15.82 -4.71 12.31
N GLU A 101 16.61 -4.67 13.38
CA GLU A 101 16.23 -5.25 14.66
C GLU A 101 15.33 -4.25 15.40
N PRO A 102 14.10 -4.64 15.79
CA PRO A 102 13.22 -3.75 16.53
C PRO A 102 13.77 -3.50 17.94
N THR A 103 13.82 -2.23 18.35
CA THR A 103 14.13 -1.85 19.73
C THR A 103 12.84 -1.77 20.54
N GLU A 104 12.77 -2.47 21.69
CA GLU A 104 11.61 -2.39 22.58
C GLU A 104 11.49 -1.03 23.32
N PRO A 105 10.27 -0.54 23.61
CA PRO A 105 8.97 -1.07 23.19
C PRO A 105 8.69 -0.80 21.70
N PHE A 106 8.03 -1.75 21.05
CA PHE A 106 7.94 -1.90 19.58
C PHE A 106 7.21 -0.75 18.87
N ASP A 107 7.94 0.31 18.54
CA ASP A 107 7.49 1.40 17.68
C ASP A 107 7.52 1.01 16.20
N TYR A 108 6.57 0.16 15.78
CA TYR A 108 6.38 -0.19 14.36
C TYR A 108 5.71 0.94 13.58
N PHE A 109 6.32 2.13 13.51
CA PHE A 109 5.77 3.28 12.79
C PHE A 109 6.05 3.23 11.28
N CYS A 110 5.60 2.17 10.61
CA CYS A 110 5.58 2.10 9.14
C CYS A 110 4.40 2.86 8.53
N ILE A 111 4.15 4.05 9.05
CA ILE A 111 3.06 4.94 8.68
C ILE A 111 3.53 6.10 7.80
N ALA A 112 4.85 6.37 7.78
CA ALA A 112 5.44 7.38 6.93
C ALA A 112 5.07 7.07 5.47
N ASP A 113 4.40 8.03 4.84
CA ASP A 113 3.90 7.96 3.47
C ASP A 113 2.86 6.86 3.21
N LYS A 114 2.20 6.24 4.19
CA LYS A 114 1.05 5.38 3.89
C LYS A 114 -0.17 6.22 3.50
N ASN A 115 -1.03 5.66 2.62
CA ASN A 115 -2.26 6.35 2.22
C ASN A 115 -3.05 6.78 3.47
N PRO A 116 -3.36 8.08 3.63
CA PRO A 116 -4.07 8.56 4.80
C PRO A 116 -5.47 7.91 4.87
N GLY A 117 -5.70 7.08 5.90
CA GLY A 117 -6.94 6.32 6.10
C GLY A 117 -6.90 4.85 5.65
N GLY A 118 -5.73 4.31 5.28
CA GLY A 118 -5.58 2.87 5.03
C GLY A 118 -5.53 2.06 6.33
N ASN A 119 -6.15 0.86 6.35
CA ASN A 119 -6.02 -0.11 7.45
C ASN A 119 -4.70 -0.90 7.38
N ALA A 120 -3.64 -0.28 6.85
CA ALA A 120 -2.38 -0.96 6.63
C ALA A 120 -1.82 -1.42 7.99
N LYS A 121 -1.58 -2.73 8.12
CA LYS A 121 -1.18 -3.37 9.37
C LYS A 121 0.17 -4.05 9.21
N ASN A 122 0.82 -4.30 10.34
CA ASN A 122 1.97 -5.18 10.36
C ASN A 122 1.50 -6.63 10.24
N VAL A 123 2.22 -7.42 9.45
CA VAL A 123 1.91 -8.84 9.23
C VAL A 123 3.15 -9.69 9.43
N GLN A 124 2.96 -10.99 9.70
CA GLN A 124 4.07 -11.93 9.72
C GLN A 124 4.47 -12.32 8.30
N TRP A 125 5.77 -12.48 8.02
CA TRP A 125 6.25 -12.94 6.71
C TRP A 125 5.62 -14.28 6.30
N SER A 126 5.38 -15.17 7.27
CA SER A 126 4.68 -16.44 7.02
C SER A 126 3.25 -16.28 6.46
N GLU A 127 2.57 -15.16 6.70
CA GLU A 127 1.27 -14.88 6.09
C GLU A 127 1.39 -14.52 4.61
N ILE A 128 2.47 -13.81 4.25
CA ILE A 128 2.80 -13.49 2.85
C ILE A 128 3.15 -14.78 2.09
N GLU A 129 3.97 -15.65 2.68
CA GLU A 129 4.33 -16.94 2.08
C GLU A 129 3.11 -17.84 1.83
N LYS A 130 2.16 -17.89 2.78
CA LYS A 130 0.90 -18.62 2.59
C LYS A 130 0.09 -18.08 1.41
N LYS A 131 0.02 -16.75 1.27
CA LYS A 131 -0.69 -16.12 0.15
C LYS A 131 0.01 -16.37 -1.18
N LEU A 132 1.35 -16.34 -1.22
CA LEU A 132 2.13 -16.70 -2.41
C LEU A 132 1.89 -18.15 -2.84
N ALA A 133 1.91 -19.09 -1.90
CA ALA A 133 1.64 -20.51 -2.18
C ALA A 133 0.19 -20.76 -2.63
N SER A 134 -0.76 -19.97 -2.11
CA SER A 134 -2.17 -20.04 -2.51
C SER A 134 -2.37 -19.48 -3.92
N ALA A 135 -1.66 -18.40 -4.26
CA ALA A 135 -1.72 -17.81 -5.61
C ALA A 135 -1.13 -18.75 -6.67
N SER A 136 0.01 -19.41 -6.39
CA SER A 136 0.64 -20.36 -7.32
C SER A 136 -0.13 -21.68 -7.48
N SER A 137 -1.03 -22.02 -6.55
CA SER A 137 -1.92 -23.19 -6.65
C SER A 137 -3.27 -22.86 -7.32
N THR A 138 -3.56 -21.58 -7.57
CA THR A 138 -4.86 -21.11 -8.11
C THR A 138 -4.78 -20.64 -9.58
N ASP A 139 -3.75 -21.04 -10.35
CA ASP A 139 -3.72 -20.90 -11.82
C ASP A 139 -4.80 -21.73 -12.57
N SER A 140 -5.83 -22.20 -11.84
CA SER A 140 -7.02 -22.83 -12.38
C SER A 140 -8.25 -22.56 -11.49
N ALA A 141 -8.65 -21.30 -11.28
CA ALA A 141 -10.06 -20.98 -11.05
C ALA A 141 -10.32 -19.47 -11.13
N SER A 142 -11.24 -19.11 -12.01
CA SER A 142 -11.95 -17.84 -12.05
C SER A 142 -12.72 -17.60 -10.74
N GLN A 143 -12.83 -16.32 -10.38
CA GLN A 143 -13.83 -15.66 -9.51
C GLN A 143 -14.76 -16.52 -8.63
N GLU A 144 -14.79 -16.17 -7.34
CA GLU A 144 -15.94 -15.78 -6.50
C GLU A 144 -15.37 -15.66 -5.06
N GLY A 145 -15.58 -14.62 -4.25
CA GLY A 145 -16.81 -13.91 -3.96
C GLY A 145 -17.28 -14.37 -2.58
N GLU A 146 -16.98 -13.62 -1.50
CA GLU A 146 -17.69 -13.84 -0.23
C GLU A 146 -17.91 -12.52 0.54
N GLN A 147 -19.19 -12.17 0.60
CA GLN A 147 -19.78 -11.12 1.40
C GLN A 147 -19.90 -11.60 2.85
N GLY A 148 -19.30 -10.85 3.79
CA GLY A 148 -19.69 -10.86 5.19
C GLY A 148 -20.53 -9.62 5.49
N ALA A 149 -21.80 -9.83 5.86
CA ALA A 149 -22.78 -8.79 6.13
C ALA A 149 -22.45 -7.97 7.40
N ALA A 150 -22.47 -6.65 7.27
CA ALA A 150 -22.68 -5.71 8.37
C ALA A 150 -23.47 -4.49 7.84
N GLU A 151 -24.37 -3.99 8.68
CA GLU A 151 -25.51 -3.14 8.32
C GLU A 151 -25.15 -1.87 7.53
N LYS A 152 -25.95 -1.63 6.48
CA LYS A 152 -25.86 -0.48 5.59
C LYS A 152 -26.20 0.83 6.32
N SER A 153 -25.18 1.58 6.72
CA SER A 153 -25.26 3.04 6.61
C SER A 153 -24.83 3.43 5.19
N LYS A 154 -25.61 4.31 4.55
CA LYS A 154 -25.40 4.76 3.17
C LYS A 154 -23.94 5.29 3.04
N PRO A 155 -23.13 4.80 2.08
CA PRO A 155 -21.76 5.27 1.94
C PRO A 155 -21.75 6.80 1.74
N ALA A 156 -20.96 7.48 2.57
CA ALA A 156 -20.75 8.92 2.46
C ALA A 156 -20.26 9.27 1.05
N SER A 157 -20.78 10.35 0.47
CA SER A 157 -20.33 10.79 -0.85
C SER A 157 -18.82 11.09 -0.84
N PRO A 158 -18.11 10.96 -1.97
CA PRO A 158 -16.69 11.30 -2.07
C PRO A 158 -16.34 12.70 -1.54
N GLU A 159 -17.23 13.68 -1.72
CA GLU A 159 -17.09 15.03 -1.18
C GLU A 159 -17.20 15.07 0.35
N LYS A 160 -18.11 14.31 0.96
CA LYS A 160 -18.24 14.23 2.42
C LYS A 160 -16.98 13.59 3.03
N LEU A 161 -16.41 12.59 2.37
CA LEU A 161 -15.16 11.97 2.82
C LEU A 161 -13.98 12.94 2.75
N LYS A 162 -13.90 13.76 1.69
CA LYS A 162 -12.89 14.83 1.60
C LYS A 162 -13.04 15.84 2.73
N GLN A 163 -14.25 16.32 2.99
CA GLN A 163 -14.52 17.27 4.07
C GLN A 163 -14.13 16.71 5.45
N CYS A 164 -14.42 15.43 5.73
CA CYS A 164 -14.04 14.82 6.99
C CYS A 164 -12.52 14.66 7.13
N ASN A 165 -11.81 14.39 6.03
CA ASN A 165 -10.35 14.34 6.05
C ASN A 165 -9.72 15.73 6.28
N ASP A 166 -10.24 16.77 5.62
CA ASP A 166 -9.80 18.15 5.80
C ASP A 166 -10.02 18.59 7.27
N LEU A 167 -11.14 18.19 7.87
CA LEU A 167 -11.46 18.47 9.27
C LEU A 167 -10.56 17.72 10.26
N ARG A 168 -10.29 16.43 10.01
CA ARG A 168 -9.35 15.61 10.78
C ARG A 168 -7.96 16.24 10.80
N GLU A 169 -7.45 16.60 9.62
CA GLU A 169 -6.10 17.16 9.48
C GLU A 169 -5.98 18.50 10.20
N LYS A 170 -6.99 19.37 10.05
CA LYS A 170 -7.05 20.63 10.79
C LYS A 170 -7.02 20.42 12.30
N ASN A 171 -7.83 19.49 12.81
CA ASN A 171 -7.88 19.20 14.25
C ASN A 171 -6.54 18.67 14.77
N PHE A 172 -5.90 17.77 14.04
CA PHE A 172 -4.57 17.26 14.38
C PHE A 172 -3.55 18.40 14.52
N TRP A 173 -3.47 19.30 13.52
CA TRP A 173 -2.51 20.41 13.55
C TRP A 173 -2.83 21.43 14.64
N GLU A 174 -4.11 21.68 14.93
CA GLU A 174 -4.51 22.54 16.05
C GLU A 174 -4.11 21.92 17.40
N CYS A 175 -4.32 20.62 17.59
CA CYS A 175 -3.87 19.92 18.79
C CYS A 175 -2.34 19.95 18.90
N TRP A 176 -1.62 19.59 17.83
CA TRP A 176 -0.17 19.55 17.80
C TRP A 176 0.46 20.91 18.09
N ASN A 177 -0.12 21.99 17.57
CA ASN A 177 0.40 23.34 17.81
C ASN A 177 0.20 23.81 19.26
N ASN A 178 -0.80 23.27 19.97
CA ASN A 178 -1.15 23.67 21.34
C ASN A 178 -0.61 22.71 22.42
N PHE A 179 -0.43 21.43 22.09
CA PHE A 179 -0.09 20.34 23.02
C PHE A 179 1.01 19.45 22.42
N LYS A 180 2.15 20.07 22.08
CA LYS A 180 3.32 19.51 21.35
C LYS A 180 3.95 18.25 21.98
N ASP A 181 3.44 17.80 23.12
CA ASP A 181 4.04 16.82 24.00
C ASP A 181 3.25 15.50 23.99
N ASP A 182 2.03 15.50 23.44
CA ASP A 182 1.14 14.34 23.41
C ASP A 182 0.58 14.11 21.99
N PHE A 183 1.47 13.64 21.13
CA PHE A 183 1.16 13.29 19.74
C PHE A 183 -0.01 12.31 19.65
N GLN A 184 -0.05 11.31 20.55
CA GLN A 184 -1.07 10.26 20.51
C GLN A 184 -2.45 10.82 20.79
N LYS A 185 -2.58 11.68 21.81
CA LYS A 185 -3.83 12.38 22.06
C LYS A 185 -4.28 13.18 20.83
N CYS A 186 -3.38 13.86 20.13
CA CYS A 186 -3.72 14.61 18.92
C CYS A 186 -4.16 13.73 17.76
N VAL A 187 -3.60 12.52 17.64
CA VAL A 187 -4.07 11.52 16.67
C VAL A 187 -5.46 11.01 17.04
N ASP A 188 -5.68 10.67 18.31
CA ASP A 188 -6.95 10.11 18.79
C ASP A 188 -8.09 11.12 18.64
N ASP A 189 -7.85 12.39 19.03
CA ASP A 189 -8.80 13.48 18.88
C ASP A 189 -9.16 13.70 17.40
N ALA A 190 -8.15 13.69 16.52
CA ALA A 190 -8.37 13.86 15.08
C ALA A 190 -9.17 12.69 14.49
N GLN A 191 -8.85 11.45 14.87
CA GLN A 191 -9.60 10.26 14.42
C GLN A 191 -11.05 10.28 14.90
N GLN A 192 -11.28 10.72 16.14
CA GLN A 192 -12.62 10.89 16.69
C GLN A 192 -13.42 11.91 15.86
N VAL A 193 -12.84 13.08 15.57
CA VAL A 193 -13.44 14.11 14.71
C VAL A 193 -13.78 13.59 13.30
N TRP A 194 -12.93 12.74 12.74
CA TRP A 194 -13.21 12.10 11.45
C TRP A 194 -14.39 11.14 11.52
N ALA A 195 -14.46 10.32 12.57
CA ALA A 195 -15.54 9.37 12.78
C ALA A 195 -16.89 10.07 12.96
N ASP A 196 -16.91 11.14 13.77
CA ASP A 196 -18.11 11.95 14.03
C ASP A 196 -18.60 12.64 12.75
N CYS A 197 -17.68 13.25 11.99
CA CYS A 197 -18.01 13.85 10.69
C CYS A 197 -18.61 12.84 9.70
N ARG A 198 -18.10 11.60 9.67
CA ARG A 198 -18.65 10.53 8.82
C ARG A 198 -20.06 10.16 9.25
N ARG A 199 -20.31 10.03 10.56
CA ARG A 199 -21.64 9.76 11.14
C ARG A 199 -22.62 10.92 10.96
N GLY A 200 -22.12 12.14 10.76
CA GLY A 200 -22.93 13.36 10.65
C GLY A 200 -23.33 13.93 12.02
N GLU A 201 -22.48 13.70 13.03
CA GLU A 201 -22.59 14.28 14.38
C GLU A 201 -21.71 15.54 14.48
#